data_AF-A0A357G280-F1
#
_entry.id   AF-A0A357G280-F1
#
_cell.length_a   1.000
_cell.length_b   1.000
_cell.length_c   1.000
_cell.angle_alpha   90.00
_cell.angle_beta   90.00
_cell.angle_gamma   90.00
#
_symmetry.space_group_name_H-M   'P 1'
#
loop_
_entity.id
_entity.type
_entity.pdbx_description
1 polymer ?
#
loop_
_entity_poly.entity_id
_entity_poly.type
_entity_poly.pdbx_seq_one_letter_code
_entity_poly.pdbx_strand_id
1 'polypeptide(L)'
;VFPHGGPLPRHPSQIYESVMEGLALFTILAILVHRKEIRERPGLLSGVFLLGYAIFRSIAELFREPDEQIGFLWGGVSMGQVLSAPMVLAGIALITYAWR
;
A
#
# COMPACT_ATOMS: atom_id res chain seq x y z
N VAL A 1 -21.68 -4.64 -8.36
CA VAL A 1 -21.93 -5.75 -9.32
C VAL A 1 -21.09 -5.45 -10.56
N PHE A 2 -20.11 -6.30 -10.89
CA PHE A 2 -19.24 -6.11 -12.07
C PHE A 2 -20.01 -6.47 -13.35
N PRO A 3 -20.41 -5.49 -14.19
CA PRO A 3 -21.29 -5.77 -15.33
C PRO A 3 -20.62 -6.58 -16.44
N HIS A 4 -19.28 -6.67 -16.43
CA HIS A 4 -18.45 -7.35 -17.44
C HIS A 4 -17.51 -8.40 -16.82
N GLY A 5 -17.81 -8.93 -15.63
CA GLY A 5 -16.92 -9.82 -14.87
C GLY A 5 -16.70 -11.22 -15.47
N GLY A 6 -17.38 -11.56 -16.57
CA GLY A 6 -17.39 -12.90 -17.15
C GLY A 6 -18.08 -13.94 -16.25
N PRO A 7 -18.18 -15.20 -16.70
CA PRO A 7 -18.83 -16.28 -15.95
C PRO A 7 -17.97 -16.85 -14.82
N LEU A 8 -16.71 -16.40 -14.68
CA LEU A 8 -15.75 -16.95 -13.73
C LEU A 8 -15.74 -16.13 -12.43
N PRO A 9 -15.69 -16.78 -11.25
CA PRO A 9 -15.55 -16.09 -9.98
C PRO A 9 -14.19 -15.36 -9.91
N ARG A 10 -14.23 -14.06 -9.63
CA ARG A 10 -13.04 -13.21 -9.44
C ARG A 10 -12.90 -12.81 -7.97
N HIS A 11 -11.67 -12.63 -7.51
CA HIS A 11 -11.43 -12.10 -6.17
C HIS A 11 -11.92 -10.65 -6.07
N PRO A 12 -12.64 -10.28 -5.00
CA PRO A 12 -13.09 -8.90 -4.79
C PRO A 12 -11.92 -8.03 -4.28
N SER A 13 -10.92 -7.81 -5.12
CA SER A 13 -9.71 -7.01 -4.81
C SER A 13 -10.03 -5.66 -4.16
N GLN A 14 -11.13 -5.03 -4.57
CA GLN A 14 -11.62 -3.76 -4.02
C GLN A 14 -11.93 -3.81 -2.52
N ILE A 15 -12.43 -4.94 -2.00
CA ILE A 15 -12.68 -5.10 -0.57
C ILE A 15 -11.35 -5.23 0.18
N TYR A 16 -10.39 -5.98 -0.38
CA TYR A 16 -9.06 -6.08 0.20
C TYR A 16 -8.33 -4.74 0.19
N GLU A 17 -8.37 -4.00 -0.93
CA GLU A 17 -7.79 -2.67 -1.08
C GLU A 17 -8.43 -1.68 -0.09
N SER A 18 -9.76 -1.61 -0.01
CA SER A 18 -10.45 -0.68 0.92
C SER A 18 -10.21 -1.00 2.39
N VAL A 19 -10.11 -2.29 2.76
CA VAL A 19 -9.79 -2.69 4.14
C VAL A 19 -8.33 -2.41 4.48
N MET A 20 -7.39 -2.74 3.59
CA MET A 20 -5.95 -2.60 3.86
C MET A 20 -5.47 -1.16 3.68
N GLU A 21 -5.63 -0.57 2.50
CA GLU A 21 -5.18 0.80 2.20
C GLU A 21 -6.06 1.86 2.88
N GLY A 22 -7.33 1.55 3.14
CA GLY A 22 -8.26 2.44 3.84
C GLY A 22 -8.26 2.20 5.34
N LEU A 23 -9.04 1.23 5.79
CA LEU A 23 -9.37 1.05 7.22
C LEU A 23 -8.14 0.72 8.08
N ALA A 24 -7.31 -0.22 7.66
CA ALA A 24 -6.15 -0.66 8.42
C ALA A 24 -5.07 0.44 8.46
N LEU A 25 -4.73 1.03 7.31
CA LEU A 25 -3.76 2.12 7.25
C LEU A 25 -4.22 3.34 8.06
N PHE A 26 -5.50 3.72 7.94
CA PHE A 26 -6.09 4.79 8.75
C PHE A 26 -6.01 4.47 10.24
N THR A 27 -6.36 3.25 10.65
CA THR A 27 -6.32 2.84 12.06
C THR A 27 -4.90 2.89 12.62
N ILE A 28 -3.91 2.41 11.87
CA ILE A 28 -2.50 2.47 12.26
C ILE A 28 -2.08 3.93 12.47
N LEU A 29 -2.33 4.80 11.49
CA LEU A 29 -1.97 6.21 11.58
C LEU A 29 -2.73 6.94 12.69
N ALA A 30 -4.01 6.63 12.87
CA ALA A 30 -4.83 7.17 13.95
C ALA A 30 -4.24 6.78 15.30
N ILE A 31 -3.84 5.53 15.53
CA ILE A 31 -3.21 5.12 16.80
C ILE A 31 -1.86 5.85 16.98
N LEU A 32 -1.06 5.96 15.93
CA LEU A 32 0.26 6.59 15.99
C LEU A 32 0.19 8.10 16.27
N VAL A 33 -0.75 8.83 15.68
CA VAL A 33 -0.86 10.29 15.87
C VAL A 33 -1.25 10.69 17.30
N HIS A 34 -1.92 9.80 18.04
CA HIS A 34 -2.23 10.02 19.46
C HIS A 34 -0.99 9.92 20.36
N ARG A 35 0.13 9.37 19.87
CA ARG A 35 1.39 9.33 20.63
C ARG A 35 2.16 10.63 20.46
N LYS A 36 2.35 11.36 21.57
CA LYS A 36 3.05 12.65 21.60
C LYS A 36 4.46 12.58 20.98
N GLU A 37 5.22 11.55 21.31
CA GLU A 37 6.58 11.28 20.80
C GLU A 37 6.65 11.11 19.27
N ILE A 38 5.56 10.65 18.65
CA ILE A 38 5.47 10.47 17.20
C ILE A 38 5.10 11.79 16.55
N ARG A 39 4.14 12.51 17.15
CA ARG A 39 3.69 13.82 16.66
C ARG A 39 4.78 14.89 16.69
N GLU A 40 5.70 14.80 17.64
CA GLU A 40 6.84 15.73 17.78
C GLU A 40 7.96 15.46 16.78
N ARG A 41 7.92 14.34 16.04
CA ARG A 41 8.95 13.94 15.06
C ARG A 41 8.45 14.20 13.63
N PRO A 42 8.80 15.34 13.00
CA PRO A 42 8.36 15.65 11.65
C PRO A 42 8.89 14.59 10.65
N GLY A 43 8.02 14.12 9.77
CA GLY A 43 8.34 13.10 8.76
C GLY A 43 8.04 11.65 9.20
N LEU A 44 7.92 11.36 10.49
CA LEU A 44 7.68 9.99 10.97
C LEU A 44 6.32 9.43 10.51
N LEU A 45 5.23 10.19 10.70
CA LEU A 45 3.88 9.80 10.26
C LEU A 45 3.79 9.64 8.75
N SER A 46 4.41 10.54 7.98
CA SER A 46 4.45 10.47 6.51
C SER A 46 5.25 9.25 6.05
N GLY A 47 6.36 8.94 6.71
CA GLY A 47 7.16 7.76 6.41
C GLY A 47 6.41 6.46 6.70
N VAL A 48 5.70 6.39 7.83
CA VAL A 48 4.84 5.23 8.16
C VAL A 48 3.69 5.09 7.16
N PHE A 49 3.07 6.20 6.73
CA PHE A 49 2.04 6.16 5.69
C PHE A 49 2.58 5.58 4.38
N LEU A 50 3.72 6.09 3.89
CA LEU A 50 4.31 5.63 2.63
C LEU A 50 4.69 4.14 2.69
N LEU A 51 5.32 3.73 3.79
CA LEU A 51 5.74 2.35 3.99
C LEU A 51 4.54 1.40 4.12
N GLY A 52 3.56 1.76 4.95
CA GLY A 52 2.34 0.96 5.14
C GLY A 52 1.52 0.84 3.86
N TYR A 53 1.36 1.96 3.13
CA TYR A 53 0.69 1.97 1.83
C TYR A 53 1.39 1.05 0.83
N ALA A 54 2.71 1.17 0.68
CA ALA A 54 3.46 0.36 -0.29
C ALA A 54 3.40 -1.14 0.02
N ILE A 55 3.40 -1.52 1.30
CA ILE A 55 3.23 -2.92 1.73
C ILE A 55 1.82 -3.41 1.38
N PHE A 56 0.79 -2.67 1.75
CA PHE A 56 -0.60 -3.07 1.47
C PHE A 56 -0.89 -3.13 -0.01
N ARG A 57 -0.40 -2.15 -0.78
CA ARG A 57 -0.45 -2.14 -2.25
C ARG A 57 0.18 -3.41 -2.82
N SER A 58 1.38 -3.76 -2.35
CA SER A 58 2.11 -4.95 -2.82
C SER A 58 1.36 -6.27 -2.50
N ILE A 59 0.68 -6.34 -1.34
CA ILE A 59 -0.13 -7.51 -0.97
C ILE A 59 -1.41 -7.58 -1.79
N ALA A 60 -2.15 -6.47 -1.93
CA ALA A 60 -3.41 -6.43 -2.69
C ALA A 60 -3.18 -6.82 -4.17
N GLU A 61 -2.04 -6.42 -4.71
CA GLU A 61 -1.62 -6.73 -6.08
C GLU A 61 -1.36 -8.22 -6.32
N LEU A 62 -1.07 -9.03 -5.29
CA LEU A 62 -0.97 -10.51 -5.42
C LEU A 62 -2.33 -11.16 -5.69
N PHE A 63 -3.43 -10.51 -5.28
CA PHE A 63 -4.79 -11.00 -5.48
C PHE A 63 -5.47 -10.35 -6.69
N ARG A 64 -4.76 -9.46 -7.38
CA ARG A 64 -5.26 -8.75 -8.56
C ARG A 64 -4.76 -9.44 -9.82
N GLU A 65 -5.66 -9.60 -10.78
CA GLU A 65 -5.24 -9.97 -12.13
C GLU A 65 -4.44 -8.80 -12.72
N PRO A 66 -3.27 -9.05 -13.34
CA PRO A 66 -2.53 -8.00 -14.04
C PRO A 66 -3.38 -7.41 -15.17
N ASP A 67 -3.25 -6.12 -15.41
CA ASP A 67 -3.96 -5.45 -16.51
C ASP A 67 -3.64 -6.14 -17.86
N GLU A 68 -4.68 -6.47 -18.63
CA GLU A 68 -4.57 -7.20 -19.90
C GLU A 68 -3.63 -6.53 -20.92
N GLN A 69 -3.42 -5.21 -20.83
CA GLN A 69 -2.53 -4.45 -21.72
C GLN A 69 -1.05 -4.49 -21.35
N ILE A 70 -0.71 -4.69 -20.08
CA ILE A 70 0.69 -4.63 -19.59
C ILE A 70 1.17 -6.03 -19.18
N GLY A 71 0.27 -6.87 -18.67
CA GLY A 71 0.61 -8.17 -18.12
C GLY A 71 1.56 -8.05 -16.92
N PHE A 72 2.28 -9.13 -16.62
CA PHE A 72 3.42 -9.07 -15.70
C PHE A 72 4.64 -8.48 -16.41
N LEU A 73 5.36 -7.60 -15.71
CA LEU A 73 6.67 -7.11 -16.15
C LEU A 73 7.75 -8.18 -15.91
N TRP A 74 9.01 -7.84 -16.20
CA TRP A 74 10.17 -8.72 -16.04
C TRP A 74 10.15 -9.52 -14.72
N GLY A 75 10.06 -10.84 -14.85
CA GLY A 75 10.14 -11.77 -13.72
C GLY A 75 8.85 -12.00 -12.93
N GLY A 76 7.68 -11.59 -13.44
CA GLY A 76 6.41 -11.79 -12.71
C GLY A 76 6.04 -10.65 -11.76
N VAL A 77 6.73 -9.50 -11.88
CA VAL A 77 6.47 -8.31 -11.06
C VAL A 77 5.36 -7.49 -11.71
N SER A 78 4.41 -7.03 -10.93
CA SER A 78 3.32 -6.16 -11.42
C SER A 78 3.70 -4.68 -11.32
N MET A 79 2.99 -3.83 -12.07
CA MET A 79 3.23 -2.38 -12.03
C MET A 79 3.01 -1.80 -10.62
N GLY A 80 2.05 -2.32 -9.85
CA GLY A 80 1.82 -1.91 -8.47
C GLY A 80 3.03 -2.17 -7.56
N GLN A 81 3.75 -3.27 -7.77
CA GLN A 81 4.97 -3.58 -7.01
C GLN A 81 6.14 -2.66 -7.40
N VAL A 82 6.28 -2.35 -8.69
CA VAL A 82 7.31 -1.41 -9.18
C VAL A 82 7.12 -0.02 -8.56
N LEU A 83 5.87 0.48 -8.51
CA LEU A 83 5.56 1.77 -7.90
C LEU A 83 5.67 1.75 -6.37
N SER A 84 5.50 0.57 -5.75
CA SER A 84 5.67 0.41 -4.30
C SER A 84 7.14 0.52 -3.88
N ALA A 85 8.09 0.10 -4.71
CA ALA A 85 9.53 0.16 -4.40
C ALA A 85 10.05 1.57 -4.03
N PRO A 86 9.85 2.64 -4.84
CA PRO A 86 10.28 3.98 -4.47
C PRO A 86 9.55 4.51 -3.22
N MET A 87 8.29 4.12 -3.01
CA MET A 87 7.53 4.50 -1.82
C MET A 87 8.10 3.86 -0.54
N VAL A 88 8.50 2.59 -0.60
CA VAL A 88 9.20 1.92 0.52
C VAL A 88 10.50 2.65 0.85
N LEU A 89 11.31 2.98 -0.16
CA LEU A 89 12.58 3.68 0.03
C LEU A 89 12.37 5.07 0.65
N ALA A 90 11.40 5.85 0.14
CA ALA A 90 11.06 7.15 0.69
C ALA A 90 10.51 7.05 2.12
N GLY A 91 9.69 6.03 2.41
CA GLY A 91 9.15 5.75 3.73
C GLY A 91 10.25 5.48 4.76
N ILE A 92 11.19 4.59 4.43
CA ILE A 92 12.35 4.26 5.28
C ILE A 92 13.22 5.50 5.49
N ALA A 93 13.50 6.27 4.44
CA ALA A 93 14.31 7.48 4.53
C ALA A 93 13.69 8.51 5.48
N LEU A 94 12.37 8.73 5.41
CA LEU A 94 11.68 9.66 6.31
C LEU A 94 11.66 9.16 7.76
N ILE A 95 11.42 7.87 8.00
CA ILE A 95 11.42 7.29 9.35
C ILE A 95 12.81 7.40 9.97
N THR A 96 13.86 7.05 9.22
CA THR A 96 15.25 7.10 9.70
C THR A 96 15.73 8.53 9.92
N TYR A 97 15.31 9.49 9.09
CA TYR A 97 15.59 10.90 9.30
C TYR A 97 14.88 11.44 10.55
N ALA A 98 13.62 11.06 10.78
CA ALA A 98 12.83 11.51 11.91
C ALA A 98 13.28 10.91 13.28
N TRP A 99 14.09 9.86 13.26
CA TRP A 99 14.70 9.24 14.45
C TRP A 99 16.12 9.71 14.74
N ARG A 100 16.72 10.52 13.88
CA ARG A 100 17.98 11.22 14.15
C ARG A 100 17.71 12.54 14.88
#